data_AF-A0A3C0JJL5-F1
#
_entry.id   AF-A0A3C0JJL5-F1
#
_cell.length_a   1.000
_cell.length_b   1.000
_cell.length_c   1.000
_cell.angle_alpha   90.00
_cell.angle_beta   90.00
_cell.angle_gamma   90.00
#
_symmetry.space_group_name_H-M   'P 1'
#
loop_
_entity.id
_entity.type
_entity.pdbx_description
1 polymer ?
#
loop_
_entity_poly.entity_id
_entity_poly.type
_entity_poly.pdbx_seq_one_letter_code
_entity_poly.pdbx_strand_id
1 'polypeptide(L)' 'MKFGHHGGNHPVQDLETQRVMITSQNHGFAVDAESLPDNLKPTHVSLFDKSLQGIERTDCPAFGFQGHPEA' A
#
# COMPACT_ATOMS: atom_id res chain seq x y z
N MET A 1 2.25 -11.96 6.32
CA MET A 1 3.67 -11.66 5.98
C MET A 1 4.58 -12.48 6.90
N LYS A 2 5.86 -12.71 6.55
CA LYS A 2 6.77 -13.48 7.41
C LYS A 2 7.18 -12.72 8.69
N PHE A 3 7.45 -11.42 8.58
CA PHE A 3 7.92 -10.57 9.70
C PHE A 3 7.30 -9.16 9.73
N GLY A 4 6.42 -8.82 8.78
CA GLY A 4 5.73 -7.51 8.72
C GLY A 4 6.63 -6.34 8.34
N HIS A 5 6.05 -5.12 8.35
CA HIS A 5 6.77 -3.86 8.13
C HIS A 5 6.66 -3.00 9.39
N HIS A 6 7.80 -2.66 9.98
CA HIS A 6 7.92 -1.93 11.25
C HIS A 6 9.09 -0.93 11.14
N GLY A 7 8.82 0.32 10.76
CA GLY A 7 9.88 1.32 10.57
C GLY A 7 9.42 2.58 9.83
N GLY A 8 10.26 3.61 9.84
CA GLY A 8 9.99 4.94 9.25
C GLY A 8 10.77 5.23 7.95
N ASN A 9 11.36 4.22 7.33
CA ASN A 9 12.21 4.36 6.15
C ASN A 9 11.69 3.57 4.93
N HIS A 10 10.41 3.18 4.95
CA HIS A 10 9.87 2.21 4.01
C HIS A 10 9.47 2.88 2.68
N PRO A 11 10.11 2.54 1.54
CA PRO A 11 9.81 3.17 0.26
C PRO A 11 8.53 2.57 -0.35
N VAL A 12 7.56 3.44 -0.61
CA VAL A 12 6.28 3.10 -1.26
C VAL A 12 6.16 3.91 -2.55
N GLN A 13 5.87 3.24 -3.65
CA GLN A 13 5.66 3.87 -4.95
C GLN A 13 4.16 4.03 -5.22
N ASP A 14 3.76 5.23 -5.59
CA ASP A 14 2.49 5.52 -6.25
C ASP A 14 2.56 5.01 -7.70
N LEU A 15 1.65 4.10 -8.06
CA LEU A 15 1.64 3.44 -9.36
C LEU A 15 1.19 4.36 -10.50
N GLU A 16 0.37 5.37 -10.23
CA GLU A 16 -0.12 6.31 -11.24
C GLU A 16 0.96 7.35 -11.55
N THR A 17 1.53 7.97 -10.52
CA THR A 17 2.48 9.08 -10.71
C THR A 17 3.93 8.63 -10.77
N GLN A 18 4.22 7.36 -10.45
CA GLN A 18 5.55 6.78 -10.30
C GLN A 18 6.40 7.44 -9.20
N ARG A 19 5.82 8.34 -8.40
CA ARG A 19 6.50 8.99 -7.27
C ARG A 19 6.74 7.99 -6.14
N VAL A 20 7.87 8.16 -5.47
CA VAL A 20 8.24 7.36 -4.30
C VAL A 20 8.13 8.22 -3.05
N MET A 21 7.51 7.67 -2.01
CA MET A 21 7.40 8.25 -0.68
C MET A 21 8.14 7.36 0.31
N ILE A 22 8.82 7.99 1.26
CA ILE A 22 9.32 7.30 2.45
C ILE A 22 8.21 7.34 3.50
N THR A 23 7.83 6.18 4.02
CA THR A 23 6.62 6.03 4.83
C THR A 23 6.91 5.35 6.15
N SER A 24 6.07 5.68 7.15
CA SER A 24 5.99 4.96 8.42
C SER A 24 5.10 3.74 8.28
N GLN A 25 5.57 2.60 8.76
CA GLN A 25 4.89 1.30 8.66
C GLN A 25 4.89 0.59 10.01
N ASN A 26 3.75 0.00 10.37
CA ASN A 26 3.60 -0.83 11.56
C ASN A 26 2.47 -1.86 11.35
N HIS A 27 2.68 -2.83 10.47
CA HIS A 27 1.69 -3.87 10.17
C HIS A 27 2.32 -5.26 9.96
N GLY A 28 1.64 -6.30 10.47
CA GLY A 28 2.04 -7.72 10.31
C GLY A 28 1.24 -8.49 9.24
N PHE A 29 0.13 -7.92 8.79
CA PHE A 29 -0.74 -8.46 7.75
C PHE A 29 -0.66 -7.57 6.51
N ALA A 30 -0.94 -8.14 5.34
CA ALA A 30 -1.04 -7.42 4.09
C ALA A 30 -2.26 -7.94 3.32
N VAL A 31 -2.91 -7.06 2.58
CA VAL A 31 -3.93 -7.44 1.61
C VAL A 31 -3.25 -8.13 0.42
N ASP A 32 -3.83 -9.22 -0.05
CA ASP A 32 -3.37 -9.93 -1.24
C ASP A 32 -3.82 -9.19 -2.51
N ALA A 33 -2.87 -8.79 -3.35
CA ALA A 33 -3.13 -8.04 -4.58
C ALA A 33 -3.84 -8.90 -5.63
N GLU A 34 -3.60 -10.22 -5.62
CA GLU A 34 -4.22 -11.15 -6.58
C GLU A 34 -5.68 -11.46 -6.23
N SER A 35 -6.09 -11.16 -4.99
CA SER A 35 -7.46 -11.40 -4.51
C SER A 35 -8.34 -10.15 -4.56
N LEU A 36 -7.90 -9.05 -5.18
CA LEU A 36 -8.71 -7.83 -5.25
C LEU A 36 -9.95 -8.05 -6.14
N PRO A 37 -11.15 -7.65 -5.70
CA PRO A 37 -12.33 -7.64 -6.56
C PRO A 37 -12.21 -6.56 -7.64
N ASP A 38 -12.96 -6.70 -8.73
CA ASP A 38 -12.91 -5.79 -9.89
C ASP A 38 -13.18 -4.31 -9.56
N ASN A 39 -13.85 -4.03 -8.43
CA ASN A 39 -14.13 -2.68 -7.98
C ASN A 39 -13.05 -2.07 -7.07
N LEU A 40 -11.89 -2.73 -6.92
CA LEU A 40 -10.72 -2.21 -6.23
C LEU A 40 -9.51 -2.22 -7.15
N LYS A 41 -8.89 -1.05 -7.35
CA LYS A 41 -7.61 -0.94 -8.04
C LYS A 41 -6.46 -0.73 -7.04
N PRO A 42 -5.29 -1.33 -7.27
CA PRO A 42 -4.08 -1.02 -6.50
C PRO A 42 -3.62 0.40 -6.84
N THR A 43 -3.21 1.17 -5.83
CA THR A 43 -2.68 2.53 -6.01
C THR A 43 -1.22 2.66 -5.59
N HIS A 44 -0.80 1.86 -4.60
CA HIS A 44 0.55 1.93 -4.05
C HIS A 44 1.15 0.55 -3.84
N VAL A 45 2.47 0.46 -4.01
CA VAL A 45 3.23 -0.79 -3.80
C VAL A 45 4.49 -0.54 -2.99
N SER A 46 4.86 -1.48 -2.13
CA SER A 46 6.16 -1.45 -1.46
C SER A 46 7.28 -1.71 -2.47
N LEU A 47 8.32 -0.90 -2.43
CA LEU A 47 9.53 -1.15 -3.22
C LEU A 47 10.48 -2.16 -2.56
N PHE A 48 10.29 -2.52 -1.29
CA PHE A 48 11.08 -3.56 -0.62
C PHE A 48 10.68 -4.97 -1.03
N ASP A 49 9.38 -5.26 -1.09
CA ASP A 49 8.91 -6.65 -1.28
C ASP A 49 7.71 -6.79 -2.22
N LYS A 50 7.29 -5.71 -2.89
CA LYS A 50 6.15 -5.68 -3.82
C LYS A 50 4.78 -5.96 -3.19
N SER A 51 4.67 -5.95 -1.86
CA SER A 51 3.36 -6.01 -1.19
C SER A 51 2.50 -4.78 -1.50
N LEU A 52 1.19 -4.98 -1.49
CA LEU A 52 0.20 -3.93 -1.72
C LEU A 52 0.23 -2.92 -0.57
N GLN A 53 0.23 -1.63 -0.92
CA GLN A 53 0.33 -0.53 0.05
C GLN A 53 -0.84 0.46 -0.04
N GLY A 54 -1.68 0.37 -1.06
CA GLY A 54 -2.84 1.23 -1.18
C GLY A 54 -3.82 0.73 -2.23
N ILE A 55 -5.08 1.08 -2.01
CA ILE A 55 -6.20 0.72 -2.88
C ILE A 55 -7.16 1.89 -3.02
N GLU A 56 -7.92 1.89 -4.12
CA GLU A 56 -9.01 2.84 -4.34
C GLU A 56 -10.19 2.11 -4.98
N ARG A 57 -11.41 2.45 -4.55
CA ARG A 57 -12.65 1.97 -5.13
C ARG A 57 -12.89 2.63 -6.49
N THR A 58 -13.32 1.86 -7.47
CA THR A 58 -13.61 2.38 -8.83
C THR A 58 -15.05 2.91 -8.97
N ASP A 59 -15.91 2.60 -8.00
CA ASP A 59 -17.36 2.84 -8.04
C ASP A 59 -17.85 3.80 -6.94
N CYS A 60 -16.99 4.22 -6.01
CA CYS A 60 -17.32 5.18 -4.96
C CYS A 60 -16.08 5.93 -4.45
N PRO A 61 -16.23 7.10 -3.78
CA PRO A 61 -15.10 7.90 -3.29
C PRO A 61 -14.52 7.33 -1.99
N ALA A 62 -13.88 6.16 -2.09
CA ALA A 62 -13.24 5.49 -0.97
C ALA A 62 -11.86 4.96 -1.37
N PHE A 63 -10.87 5.20 -0.51
CA PHE A 63 -9.50 4.71 -0.69
C PHE A 63 -8.94 4.24 0.65
N GLY A 64 -7.86 3.47 0.60
CA GLY A 64 -7.14 2.98 1.77
C GLY A 64 -5.64 2.98 1.54
N PHE A 65 -4.89 3.18 2.62
CA PHE A 65 -3.44 3.13 2.65
C PHE A 65 -2.99 2.20 3.77
N GLN A 66 -1.99 1.36 3.50
CA GLN A 66 -1.53 0.31 4.42
C GLN A 66 -0.55 0.84 5.49
N GLY A 67 0.22 1.87 5.13
CA GLY A 67 1.12 2.57 6.06
C GLY A 67 0.41 3.65 6.87
N HIS A 68 1.21 4.41 7.61
CA HIS A 68 0.78 5.49 8.49
C HIS A 68 1.06 6.86 7.83
N PRO A 69 0.06 7.50 7.20
CA PRO A 69 0.23 8.79 6.52
C PRO A 69 0.23 10.00 7.47
N GLU A 70 -0.07 9.80 8.75
CA GLU A 70 -0.13 10.86 9.77
C GLU A 70 1.24 11.34 10.28
N ALA A 71 2.32 10.71 9.82
CA ALA A 71 3.70 11.01 10.17
C ALA A 71 4.42 11.84 9.10
#